data_AF-A0A7V2F3L5-F1
#
_entry.id   AF-A0A7V2F3L5-F1
#
_cell.length_a   1.000
_cell.length_b   1.000
_cell.length_c   1.000
_cell.angle_alpha   90.00
_cell.angle_beta   90.00
_cell.angle_gamma   90.00
#
_symmetry.space_group_name_H-M   'P 1'
#
loop_
_entity.id
_entity.type
_entity.pdbx_description
1 polymer ?
#
loop_
_entity_poly.entity_id
_entity_poly.type
_entity_poly.pdbx_seq_one_letter_code
_entity_poly.pdbx_strand_id
1 'polypeptide(L)'
;DLNNDGLGDAIVTKQTAKGLSNFRGVINIFNGSQAGYTEQPDQVIISEGTASAQSLIRDVNGDDRLDLILPSVKISISAIIRFLVTRSIPISFNIFLLHEDNRFSDRPDFTKEVKFKIDFSGDSDTQAMDLDGDYNGDRRKDFVFGTGENELSIYLGESGHDDRLFSKKPVAQIEAEAYGDLRSPDLNGDGYSDMLIYYPNSNDKKGMVQILTNLGKL
;
A
#
# COMPACT_ATOMS: atom_id res chain seq x y z
N ASP A 1 11.47 11.07 8.62
CA ASP A 1 11.25 12.43 8.15
C ASP A 1 10.00 12.42 7.29
N LEU A 2 8.87 12.51 7.97
CA LEU A 2 7.51 12.44 7.43
C LEU A 2 7.14 13.76 6.77
N ASN A 3 7.58 14.88 7.34
CA ASN A 3 7.29 16.24 6.89
C ASN A 3 8.46 16.90 6.13
N ASN A 4 9.54 16.15 5.89
CA ASN A 4 10.74 16.58 5.17
C ASN A 4 11.45 17.79 5.83
N ASP A 5 11.49 17.82 7.16
CA ASP A 5 12.13 18.90 7.94
C ASP A 5 13.60 18.64 8.31
N GLY A 6 14.15 17.52 7.84
CA GLY A 6 15.51 17.06 8.11
C GLY A 6 15.65 16.29 9.42
N LEU A 7 14.56 16.02 10.16
CA LEU A 7 14.55 15.31 11.42
C LEU A 7 13.83 13.96 11.28
N GLY A 8 14.38 12.94 11.94
CA GLY A 8 13.76 11.62 11.94
C GLY A 8 12.54 11.60 12.85
N ASP A 9 11.37 11.25 12.32
CA ASP A 9 10.17 10.90 13.09
C ASP A 9 10.12 9.40 13.41
N ALA A 10 9.27 9.04 14.37
CA ALA A 10 9.01 7.66 14.75
C ALA A 10 7.52 7.33 14.76
N ILE A 11 7.17 6.15 14.25
CA ILE A 11 5.82 5.58 14.34
C ILE A 11 5.90 4.26 15.10
N VAL A 12 5.15 4.17 16.20
CA VAL A 12 5.08 2.99 17.06
C VAL A 12 3.68 2.41 17.00
N THR A 13 3.55 1.29 16.30
CA THR A 13 2.30 0.55 16.17
C THR A 13 2.20 -0.54 17.23
N LYS A 14 1.16 -0.45 18.06
CA LYS A 14 0.78 -1.49 19.02
C LYS A 14 -0.55 -2.07 18.63
N GLN A 15 -0.61 -3.38 18.48
CA GLN A 15 -1.85 -4.08 18.20
C GLN A 15 -2.23 -4.98 19.37
N THR A 16 -3.52 -4.95 19.73
CA THR A 16 -4.10 -5.83 20.74
C THR A 16 -5.30 -6.56 20.15
N ALA A 17 -5.48 -7.82 20.53
CA ALA A 17 -6.61 -8.64 20.11
C ALA A 17 -7.30 -9.23 21.34
N LYS A 18 -8.63 -9.14 21.38
CA LYS A 18 -9.47 -9.80 22.39
C LYS A 18 -10.46 -10.74 21.70
N GLY A 19 -10.09 -12.01 21.57
CA GLY A 19 -10.86 -12.98 20.79
C GLY A 19 -10.71 -12.77 19.28
N LEU A 20 -11.62 -13.34 18.50
CA LEU A 20 -11.46 -13.49 17.04
C LEU A 20 -11.77 -12.24 16.20
N SER A 21 -12.45 -11.23 16.77
CA SER A 21 -12.91 -10.05 15.99
C SER A 21 -12.57 -8.71 16.63
N ASN A 22 -12.19 -8.67 17.91
CA ASN A 22 -11.93 -7.41 18.61
C ASN A 22 -10.45 -7.07 18.53
N PHE A 23 -10.03 -6.61 17.36
CA PHE A 23 -8.71 -6.03 17.15
C PHE A 23 -8.74 -4.54 17.45
N ARG A 24 -7.68 -4.05 18.08
CA ARG A 24 -7.43 -2.64 18.31
C ARG A 24 -5.97 -2.33 18.04
N GLY A 25 -5.72 -1.56 16.99
CA GLY A 25 -4.45 -0.94 16.68
C GLY A 25 -4.36 0.45 17.32
N VAL A 26 -3.22 0.75 17.93
CA VAL A 26 -2.86 2.07 18.45
C VAL A 26 -1.56 2.45 17.77
N ILE A 27 -1.59 3.51 16.98
CA ILE A 27 -0.47 4.03 16.21
C ILE A 27 -0.06 5.33 16.89
N ASN A 28 1.12 5.34 17.47
CA ASN A 28 1.68 6.49 18.17
C ASN A 28 2.69 7.14 17.23
N ILE A 29 2.50 8.42 16.93
CA ILE A 29 3.37 9.21 16.08
C ILE A 29 4.15 10.17 16.96
N PHE A 30 5.46 10.20 16.77
CA PHE A 30 6.39 11.10 17.42
C PHE A 30 7.13 11.88 16.35
N ASN A 31 6.94 13.19 16.34
CA ASN A 31 7.62 14.08 15.43
C ASN A 31 9.07 14.29 15.88
N GLY A 32 9.99 14.28 14.92
CA GLY A 32 11.40 14.56 15.15
C GLY A 32 11.60 15.97 15.67
N SER A 33 12.53 16.15 16.61
CA SER A 33 12.96 17.47 17.05
C SER A 33 14.46 17.48 17.35
N GLN A 34 15.07 18.66 17.37
CA GLN A 34 16.48 18.83 17.82
C GLN A 34 16.69 18.37 19.27
N ALA A 35 15.64 18.38 20.09
CA ALA A 35 15.68 17.88 21.47
C ALA A 35 15.43 16.36 21.57
N GLY A 36 15.20 15.68 20.43
CA GLY A 36 14.76 14.30 20.37
C GLY A 36 13.24 14.17 20.48
N TYR A 37 12.77 12.98 20.88
CA TYR A 37 11.35 12.69 21.04
C TYR A 37 10.85 13.03 22.45
N THR A 38 9.58 13.42 22.53
CA THR A 38 8.84 13.59 23.78
C THR A 38 8.48 12.23 24.41
N GLU A 39 8.14 12.22 25.71
CA GLU A 39 7.68 11.00 26.40
C GLU A 39 6.28 10.54 25.94
N GLN A 40 5.45 11.48 25.47
CA GLN A 40 4.10 11.23 24.97
C GLN A 40 4.07 11.45 23.47
N PRO A 41 3.33 10.63 22.70
CA PRO A 41 3.22 10.83 21.26
C PRO A 41 2.54 12.16 20.92
N ASP A 42 3.00 12.80 19.87
CA ASP A 42 2.42 14.03 19.31
C ASP A 42 1.04 13.76 18.70
N GLN A 43 0.83 12.54 18.20
CA GLN A 43 -0.47 12.08 17.73
C GLN A 43 -0.69 10.59 18.02
N VAL A 44 -1.94 10.23 18.28
CA VAL A 44 -2.38 8.84 18.41
C VAL A 44 -3.53 8.58 17.44
N ILE A 45 -3.37 7.59 16.57
CA ILE A 45 -4.44 7.07 15.71
C ILE A 45 -4.90 5.73 16.27
N ILE A 46 -6.22 5.54 16.34
CA ILE A 46 -6.83 4.30 16.83
C ILE A 46 -7.58 3.63 15.68
N SER A 47 -7.21 2.39 15.37
CA SER A 47 -7.93 1.54 14.43
C SER A 47 -8.65 0.43 15.20
N GLU A 48 -9.96 0.31 15.03
CA GLU A 48 -10.78 -0.71 15.70
C GLU A 48 -11.39 -1.71 14.71
N GLY A 49 -11.56 -2.95 15.16
CA GLY A 49 -12.32 -3.98 14.44
C GLY A 49 -11.64 -4.56 13.21
N THR A 50 -10.38 -4.21 12.95
CA THR A 50 -9.59 -4.77 11.85
C THR A 50 -8.23 -5.26 12.33
N ALA A 51 -7.79 -6.40 11.79
CA ALA A 51 -6.41 -6.82 11.93
C ALA A 51 -5.58 -6.01 10.93
N SER A 52 -4.71 -5.12 11.42
CA SER A 52 -3.77 -4.38 10.60
C SER A 52 -2.51 -5.19 10.36
N ALA A 53 -1.97 -5.13 9.14
CA ALA A 53 -0.62 -5.63 8.83
C ALA A 53 0.43 -4.57 9.19
N GLN A 54 1.68 -4.80 8.79
CA GLN A 54 2.73 -3.80 8.91
C GLN A 54 2.34 -2.50 8.18
N SER A 55 2.54 -1.37 8.85
CA SER A 55 2.32 -0.05 8.26
C SER A 55 3.36 0.24 7.17
N LEU A 56 2.92 0.85 6.08
CA LEU A 56 3.79 1.36 5.02
C LEU A 56 3.82 2.88 5.12
N ILE A 57 4.99 3.47 4.84
CA ILE A 57 5.25 4.91 4.92
C ILE A 57 5.83 5.35 3.58
N ARG A 58 5.08 6.17 2.84
CA ARG A 58 5.38 6.59 1.46
C ARG A 58 4.59 7.85 1.13
N ASP A 59 5.17 8.74 0.33
CA ASP A 59 4.41 9.81 -0.33
C ASP A 59 3.57 9.20 -1.46
N VAL A 60 2.23 9.20 -1.31
CA VAL A 60 1.31 8.63 -2.31
C VAL A 60 0.54 9.69 -3.10
N ASN A 61 0.67 10.97 -2.76
CA ASN A 61 -0.04 12.05 -3.44
C ASN A 61 0.91 13.02 -4.19
N GLY A 62 2.22 12.86 -4.03
CA GLY A 62 3.29 13.64 -4.64
C GLY A 62 3.51 15.01 -3.99
N ASP A 63 3.21 15.17 -2.70
CA ASP A 63 3.36 16.45 -1.97
C ASP A 63 4.67 16.58 -1.16
N ASP A 64 5.61 15.65 -1.38
CA ASP A 64 6.89 15.53 -0.67
C ASP A 64 6.75 15.26 0.84
N ARG A 65 5.57 14.84 1.30
CA ARG A 65 5.33 14.36 2.67
C ARG A 65 5.02 12.88 2.66
N LEU A 66 5.49 12.16 3.67
CA LEU A 66 5.27 10.71 3.75
C LEU A 66 3.94 10.42 4.45
N ASP A 67 3.08 9.71 3.73
CA ASP A 67 1.77 9.28 4.18
C ASP A 67 1.82 7.94 4.90
N LEU A 68 0.82 7.70 5.74
CA LEU A 68 0.67 6.46 6.50
C LEU A 68 -0.37 5.55 5.83
N ILE A 69 0.06 4.35 5.46
CA ILE A 69 -0.82 3.33 4.89
C ILE A 69 -0.95 2.17 5.87
N LEU A 70 -2.19 1.89 6.29
CA LEU A 70 -2.55 0.76 7.14
C LEU A 70 -3.36 -0.27 6.34
N PRO A 71 -2.69 -1.32 5.80
CA PRO A 71 -3.39 -2.49 5.30
C PRO A 71 -4.15 -3.15 6.44
N SER A 72 -5.43 -3.46 6.22
CA SER A 72 -6.30 -4.00 7.25
C SER A 72 -7.27 -5.03 6.70
N VAL A 73 -7.60 -6.02 7.52
CA VAL A 73 -8.59 -7.06 7.20
C VAL A 73 -9.65 -7.10 8.29
N LYS A 74 -10.92 -7.03 7.88
CA LYS A 74 -12.05 -7.24 8.78
C LYS A 74 -12.26 -8.73 9.01
N ILE A 75 -12.04 -9.18 10.24
CA ILE A 75 -12.25 -10.59 10.60
C ILE A 75 -13.67 -10.80 11.13
N SER A 76 -14.45 -11.60 10.41
CA SER A 76 -15.80 -12.04 10.79
C SER A 76 -16.05 -13.47 10.33
N ILE A 77 -17.06 -14.12 10.91
CA ILE A 77 -17.48 -15.46 10.47
C ILE A 77 -17.87 -15.45 8.98
N SER A 78 -18.55 -14.40 8.52
CA SER A 78 -18.91 -14.24 7.10
C SER A 78 -17.69 -14.06 6.20
N ALA A 79 -16.65 -13.37 6.66
CA ALA A 79 -15.39 -13.26 5.93
C ALA A 79 -14.67 -14.61 5.85
N ILE A 80 -14.65 -15.40 6.93
CA ILE A 80 -14.07 -16.74 6.96
C ILE A 80 -14.80 -17.69 5.99
N ILE A 81 -16.15 -17.72 6.00
CA ILE A 81 -16.93 -18.54 5.07
C ILE A 81 -16.63 -18.14 3.62
N ARG A 82 -16.60 -16.83 3.33
CA ARG A 82 -16.28 -16.33 1.99
C ARG A 82 -14.86 -16.71 1.58
N PHE A 83 -13.90 -16.61 2.49
CA PHE A 83 -12.53 -17.03 2.26
C PHE A 83 -12.44 -18.53 1.93
N LEU A 84 -13.13 -19.41 2.67
CA LEU A 84 -13.13 -20.85 2.39
C LEU A 84 -13.74 -21.20 1.02
N VAL A 85 -14.71 -20.41 0.55
CA VAL A 85 -15.35 -20.62 -0.76
C VAL A 85 -14.54 -20.01 -1.91
N THR A 86 -14.03 -18.79 -1.73
CA THR A 86 -13.40 -18.01 -2.82
C THR A 86 -11.87 -18.09 -2.82
N ARG A 87 -11.26 -18.56 -1.72
CA ARG A 87 -9.81 -18.51 -1.46
C ARG A 87 -9.20 -17.12 -1.62
N SER A 88 -9.99 -16.08 -1.31
CA SER A 88 -9.57 -14.69 -1.40
C SER A 88 -9.86 -13.91 -0.12
N ILE A 89 -8.99 -12.97 0.20
CA ILE A 89 -9.11 -12.06 1.35
C ILE A 89 -9.18 -10.63 0.83
N PRO A 90 -10.27 -9.88 1.09
CA PRO A 90 -10.28 -8.45 0.85
C PRO A 90 -9.41 -7.75 1.89
N ILE A 91 -8.39 -7.03 1.42
CA ILE A 91 -7.53 -6.16 2.21
C ILE A 91 -7.92 -4.71 1.89
N SER A 92 -8.20 -3.94 2.93
CA SER A 92 -8.42 -2.50 2.84
C SER A 92 -7.13 -1.78 3.17
N PHE A 93 -6.54 -1.10 2.19
CA PHE A 93 -5.44 -0.15 2.38
C PHE A 93 -6.04 1.18 2.81
N ASN A 94 -5.96 1.45 4.11
CA ASN A 94 -6.39 2.72 4.69
C ASN A 94 -5.25 3.71 4.60
N ILE A 95 -5.45 4.82 3.89
CA ILE A 95 -4.43 5.81 3.59
C ILE A 95 -4.75 7.06 4.39
N PHE A 96 -3.78 7.50 5.19
CA PHE A 96 -3.83 8.71 5.99
C PHE A 96 -2.78 9.66 5.41
N LEU A 97 -3.22 10.76 4.81
CA LEU A 97 -2.32 11.77 4.30
C LEU A 97 -1.70 12.57 5.45
N LEU A 98 -0.44 12.96 5.31
CA LEU A 98 0.17 13.90 6.24
C LEU A 98 -0.19 15.34 5.83
N HIS A 99 -1.04 15.99 6.61
CA HIS A 99 -1.51 17.35 6.31
C HIS A 99 -0.45 18.40 6.65
N GLU A 100 -0.64 19.64 6.17
CA GLU A 100 0.29 20.77 6.37
C GLU A 100 0.57 21.10 7.84
N ASP A 101 -0.34 20.74 8.75
CA ASP A 101 -0.19 20.92 10.20
C ASP A 101 0.66 19.81 10.86
N ASN A 102 1.30 18.95 10.06
CA ASN A 102 2.07 17.77 10.46
C ASN A 102 1.23 16.76 11.27
N ARG A 103 -0.04 16.62 10.93
CA ARG A 103 -0.94 15.63 11.53
C ARG A 103 -1.63 14.80 10.46
N PHE A 104 -1.92 13.56 10.82
CA PHE A 104 -2.81 12.69 10.07
C PHE A 104 -4.27 12.96 10.47
N SER A 105 -5.22 12.58 9.61
CA SER A 105 -6.64 12.55 9.97
C SER A 105 -6.94 11.47 11.03
N ASP A 106 -7.98 11.66 11.85
CA ASP A 106 -8.44 10.65 12.83
C ASP A 106 -9.02 9.38 12.16
N ARG A 107 -9.41 9.52 10.89
CA ARG A 107 -9.91 8.46 10.02
C ARG A 107 -9.11 8.47 8.71
N PRO A 108 -9.06 7.37 7.96
CA PRO A 108 -8.37 7.34 6.67
C PRO A 108 -8.97 8.39 5.75
N ASP A 109 -8.12 9.17 5.09
CA ASP A 109 -8.53 10.11 4.04
C ASP A 109 -9.02 9.32 2.81
N PHE A 110 -8.38 8.17 2.52
CA PHE A 110 -8.81 7.26 1.47
C PHE A 110 -8.77 5.80 1.90
N THR A 111 -9.56 4.97 1.22
CA THR A 111 -9.49 3.51 1.36
C THR A 111 -9.54 2.85 -0.01
N LYS A 112 -8.53 2.03 -0.33
CA LYS A 112 -8.53 1.15 -1.50
C LYS A 112 -8.71 -0.29 -1.03
N GLU A 113 -9.79 -0.94 -1.47
CA GLU A 113 -9.98 -2.38 -1.24
C GLU A 113 -9.41 -3.17 -2.41
N VAL A 114 -8.65 -4.21 -2.06
CA VAL A 114 -7.97 -5.10 -2.99
C VAL A 114 -8.22 -6.54 -2.55
N LYS A 115 -8.52 -7.43 -3.49
CA LYS A 115 -8.80 -8.85 -3.17
C LYS A 115 -7.56 -9.69 -3.45
N PHE A 116 -6.90 -10.13 -2.39
CA PHE A 116 -5.75 -11.01 -2.49
C PHE A 116 -6.21 -12.46 -2.58
N LYS A 117 -5.76 -13.18 -3.61
CA LYS A 117 -5.81 -14.64 -3.64
C LYS A 117 -4.75 -15.19 -2.70
N ILE A 118 -5.13 -16.17 -1.88
CA ILE A 118 -4.21 -16.85 -0.97
C ILE A 118 -3.87 -18.22 -1.55
N ASP A 119 -2.58 -18.47 -1.69
CA ASP A 119 -2.07 -19.81 -1.87
C ASP A 119 -1.76 -20.44 -0.50
N PHE A 120 -2.28 -21.63 -0.27
CA PHE A 120 -2.09 -22.39 0.96
C PHE A 120 -0.91 -23.36 0.89
N SER A 121 -0.24 -23.48 -0.27
CA SER A 121 0.97 -24.29 -0.41
C SER A 121 2.13 -23.74 0.43
N GLY A 122 2.17 -22.42 0.64
CA GLY A 122 3.25 -21.71 1.33
C GLY A 122 4.49 -21.48 0.47
N ASP A 123 4.48 -21.93 -0.78
CA ASP A 123 5.63 -21.94 -1.70
C ASP A 123 5.49 -20.92 -2.85
N SER A 124 4.62 -19.91 -2.69
CA SER A 124 4.37 -18.91 -3.73
C SER A 124 4.40 -17.49 -3.18
N ASP A 125 4.75 -16.58 -4.09
CA ASP A 125 4.72 -15.16 -3.81
C ASP A 125 3.28 -14.63 -3.79
N THR A 126 3.07 -13.57 -3.01
CA THR A 126 1.80 -12.85 -2.99
C THR A 126 1.55 -12.11 -4.30
N GLN A 127 0.29 -11.77 -4.58
CA GLN A 127 -0.03 -10.93 -5.74
C GLN A 127 0.75 -9.62 -5.70
N ALA A 128 1.34 -9.27 -6.85
CA ALA A 128 2.19 -8.12 -7.04
C ALA A 128 1.37 -6.83 -6.84
N MET A 129 1.96 -5.88 -6.14
CA MET A 129 1.38 -4.55 -5.94
C MET A 129 2.49 -3.52 -5.76
N ASP A 130 2.22 -2.30 -6.19
CA ASP A 130 3.09 -1.15 -5.91
C ASP A 130 2.26 0.14 -5.91
N LEU A 131 2.71 1.10 -5.11
CA LEU A 131 2.12 2.43 -4.92
C LEU A 131 3.15 3.54 -5.22
N ASP A 132 4.36 3.19 -5.68
CA ASP A 132 5.46 4.14 -5.86
C ASP A 132 5.65 4.60 -7.33
N GLY A 133 4.93 3.99 -8.29
CA GLY A 133 5.11 4.25 -9.73
C GLY A 133 4.43 5.53 -10.22
N ASP A 134 4.99 6.16 -11.26
CA ASP A 134 4.36 7.24 -12.05
C ASP A 134 4.38 6.79 -13.52
N TYR A 135 3.28 6.18 -13.98
CA TYR A 135 3.26 5.52 -15.29
C TYR A 135 2.80 6.44 -16.42
N ASN A 136 2.22 7.60 -16.10
CA ASN A 136 1.75 8.59 -17.06
C ASN A 136 2.60 9.89 -17.07
N GLY A 137 3.62 9.99 -16.21
CA GLY A 137 4.57 11.09 -16.14
C GLY A 137 4.00 12.39 -15.56
N ASP A 138 2.88 12.31 -14.83
CA ASP A 138 2.24 13.49 -14.23
C ASP A 138 2.81 13.88 -12.86
N ARG A 139 3.80 13.11 -12.38
CA ARG A 139 4.48 13.21 -11.08
C ARG A 139 3.59 12.89 -9.88
N ARG A 140 2.47 12.21 -10.11
CA ARG A 140 1.65 11.62 -9.05
C ARG A 140 1.91 10.12 -9.00
N LYS A 141 1.69 9.56 -7.82
CA LYS A 141 1.82 8.12 -7.65
C LYS A 141 0.57 7.41 -8.13
N ASP A 142 0.80 6.37 -8.90
CA ASP A 142 -0.19 5.45 -9.41
C ASP A 142 -0.23 4.19 -8.56
N PHE A 143 -1.35 3.48 -8.62
CA PHE A 143 -1.51 2.19 -7.99
C PHE A 143 -1.54 1.08 -9.02
N VAL A 144 -0.61 0.14 -8.91
CA VAL A 144 -0.61 -1.10 -9.71
C VAL A 144 -0.89 -2.30 -8.81
N PHE A 145 -1.71 -3.23 -9.29
CA PHE A 145 -2.04 -4.45 -8.57
C PHE A 145 -2.37 -5.61 -9.50
N GLY A 146 -1.97 -6.82 -9.10
CA GLY A 146 -2.33 -8.08 -9.74
C GLY A 146 -3.81 -8.42 -9.59
N THR A 147 -4.65 -8.06 -10.57
CA THR A 147 -6.10 -8.36 -10.57
C THR A 147 -6.43 -9.80 -10.97
N GLY A 148 -5.47 -10.51 -11.57
CA GLY A 148 -5.53 -11.93 -11.90
C GLY A 148 -4.23 -12.65 -11.55
N GLU A 149 -4.10 -13.91 -11.96
CA GLU A 149 -2.81 -14.63 -11.88
C GLU A 149 -1.80 -14.08 -12.91
N ASN A 150 -2.31 -13.69 -14.09
CA ASN A 150 -1.52 -13.19 -15.21
C ASN A 150 -2.01 -11.82 -15.69
N GLU A 151 -2.49 -10.97 -14.78
CA GLU A 151 -2.96 -9.61 -15.12
C GLU A 151 -2.54 -8.61 -14.05
N LEU A 152 -1.82 -7.56 -14.47
CA LEU A 152 -1.59 -6.34 -13.70
C LEU A 152 -2.54 -5.26 -14.19
N SER A 153 -3.15 -4.54 -13.25
CA SER A 153 -4.00 -3.39 -13.54
C SER A 153 -3.38 -2.11 -12.99
N ILE A 154 -3.32 -1.05 -13.79
CA ILE A 154 -2.83 0.28 -13.41
C ILE A 154 -4.02 1.21 -13.15
N TYR A 155 -4.03 1.85 -11.99
CA TYR A 155 -4.99 2.89 -11.59
C TYR A 155 -4.23 4.20 -11.37
N LEU A 156 -4.56 5.24 -12.14
CA LEU A 156 -3.84 6.51 -12.06
C LEU A 156 -4.09 7.23 -10.75
N GLY A 157 -3.09 7.95 -10.25
CA GLY A 157 -3.25 8.96 -9.22
C GLY A 157 -4.18 10.08 -9.68
N GLU A 158 -5.13 10.49 -8.84
CA GLU A 158 -6.04 11.60 -9.14
C GLU A 158 -5.82 12.78 -8.20
N SER A 159 -6.06 14.00 -8.69
CA SER A 159 -6.11 15.20 -7.85
C SER A 159 -7.42 15.97 -8.02
N GLY A 160 -8.03 16.29 -6.89
CA GLY A 160 -8.81 17.52 -6.75
C GLY A 160 -10.32 17.50 -6.95
N HIS A 161 -11.04 16.38 -7.15
CA HIS A 161 -12.49 16.50 -7.39
C HIS A 161 -13.43 15.45 -6.77
N ASP A 162 -12.96 14.29 -6.30
CA ASP A 162 -13.87 13.14 -6.07
C ASP A 162 -13.63 12.35 -4.76
N ASP A 163 -12.94 12.93 -3.76
CA ASP A 163 -12.51 12.25 -2.52
C ASP A 163 -11.84 10.89 -2.79
N ARG A 164 -11.00 10.84 -3.83
CA ARG A 164 -10.25 9.65 -4.23
C ARG A 164 -8.81 9.98 -4.56
N LEU A 165 -7.92 9.08 -4.16
CA LEU A 165 -6.50 9.13 -4.48
C LEU A 165 -6.17 8.46 -5.81
N PHE A 166 -6.95 7.45 -6.21
CA PHE A 166 -6.73 6.68 -7.44
C PHE A 166 -8.00 6.58 -8.27
N SER A 167 -7.82 6.42 -9.57
CA SER A 167 -8.91 6.21 -10.52
C SER A 167 -9.76 5.00 -10.13
N LYS A 168 -11.07 5.10 -10.42
CA LYS A 168 -12.04 4.05 -10.06
C LYS A 168 -11.86 2.78 -10.90
N LYS A 169 -11.45 2.94 -12.16
CA LYS A 169 -11.25 1.86 -13.13
C LYS A 169 -9.79 1.88 -13.58
N PRO A 170 -9.21 0.70 -13.89
CA PRO A 170 -7.86 0.68 -14.40
C PRO A 170 -7.81 1.39 -15.75
N VAL A 171 -6.74 2.13 -15.99
CA VAL A 171 -6.46 2.78 -17.29
C VAL A 171 -5.77 1.81 -18.25
N ALA A 172 -5.07 0.82 -17.70
CA ALA A 172 -4.47 -0.26 -18.46
C ALA A 172 -4.52 -1.58 -17.69
N GLN A 173 -4.58 -2.66 -18.47
CA GLN A 173 -4.45 -4.03 -18.01
C GLN A 173 -3.34 -4.68 -18.84
N ILE A 174 -2.35 -5.23 -18.17
CA ILE A 174 -1.15 -5.81 -18.77
C ILE A 174 -1.18 -7.30 -18.50
N GLU A 175 -1.09 -8.09 -19.56
CA GLU A 175 -0.89 -9.54 -19.45
C GLU A 175 0.53 -9.80 -18.97
N ALA A 176 0.65 -10.19 -17.71
CA ALA A 176 1.92 -10.35 -17.01
C ALA A 176 1.68 -11.22 -15.78
N GLU A 177 2.62 -12.09 -15.46
CA GLU A 177 2.58 -12.82 -14.20
C GLU A 177 2.60 -11.82 -13.05
N ALA A 178 1.54 -11.83 -12.25
CA ALA A 178 1.19 -10.74 -11.35
C ALA A 178 1.32 -11.14 -9.88
N TYR A 179 2.42 -11.82 -9.56
CA TYR A 179 2.83 -12.22 -8.21
C TYR A 179 4.33 -11.95 -8.03
N GLY A 180 4.80 -11.87 -6.80
CA GLY A 180 6.17 -11.45 -6.50
C GLY A 180 6.22 -10.04 -5.93
N ASP A 181 7.45 -9.61 -5.66
CA ASP A 181 7.74 -8.27 -5.22
C ASP A 181 7.86 -7.36 -6.44
N LEU A 182 6.94 -6.42 -6.56
CA LEU A 182 6.92 -5.43 -7.64
C LEU A 182 7.59 -4.13 -7.20
N ARG A 183 8.35 -3.55 -8.11
CA ARG A 183 8.97 -2.22 -8.00
C ARG A 183 8.71 -1.45 -9.28
N SER A 184 8.60 -0.12 -9.16
CA SER A 184 8.33 0.75 -10.31
C SER A 184 9.43 1.78 -10.63
N PRO A 185 10.69 1.35 -10.84
CA PRO A 185 11.77 2.26 -11.23
C PRO A 185 11.58 2.77 -12.66
N ASP A 186 12.14 3.93 -12.97
CA ASP A 186 12.41 4.35 -14.36
C ASP A 186 13.77 3.73 -14.78
N LEU A 187 13.75 2.64 -15.56
CA LEU A 187 14.95 1.89 -15.93
C LEU A 187 15.63 2.46 -17.18
N ASN A 188 14.87 3.10 -18.06
CA ASN A 188 15.34 3.58 -19.35
C ASN A 188 15.63 5.11 -19.36
N GLY A 189 15.24 5.82 -18.30
CA GLY A 189 15.45 7.25 -18.12
C GLY A 189 14.49 8.12 -18.94
N ASP A 190 13.33 7.60 -19.35
CA ASP A 190 12.36 8.33 -20.17
C ASP A 190 11.35 9.15 -19.36
N GLY A 191 11.42 9.08 -18.02
CA GLY A 191 10.56 9.80 -17.10
C GLY A 191 9.25 9.09 -16.77
N TYR A 192 9.03 7.88 -17.29
CA TYR A 192 7.91 7.03 -16.93
C TYR A 192 8.40 5.84 -16.10
N SER A 193 7.66 5.46 -15.07
CA SER A 193 7.94 4.24 -14.34
C SER A 193 7.78 3.01 -15.24
N ASP A 194 8.75 2.09 -15.15
CA ASP A 194 8.66 0.72 -15.63
C ASP A 194 8.13 -0.20 -14.51
N MET A 195 8.05 -1.50 -14.77
CA MET A 195 7.76 -2.50 -13.74
C MET A 195 8.86 -3.56 -13.69
N LEU A 196 9.34 -3.84 -12.49
CA LEU A 196 10.27 -4.93 -12.18
C LEU A 196 9.63 -5.82 -11.13
N ILE A 197 9.42 -7.09 -11.48
CA ILE A 197 8.89 -8.12 -10.57
C ILE A 197 9.97 -9.16 -10.33
N TYR A 198 10.26 -9.45 -9.07
CA TYR A 198 11.11 -10.57 -8.70
C TYR A 198 10.39 -11.55 -7.77
N TYR A 199 10.81 -12.81 -7.83
CA TYR A 199 10.08 -13.94 -7.24
C TYR A 199 10.93 -14.60 -6.13
N PRO A 200 10.93 -14.05 -4.90
CA PRO A 200 11.81 -14.53 -3.84
C PRO A 200 11.35 -15.88 -3.25
N ASN A 201 10.04 -16.16 -3.22
CA ASN A 201 9.49 -17.34 -2.55
C ASN A 201 9.01 -18.43 -3.51
N SER A 202 8.69 -18.10 -4.77
CA SER A 202 8.32 -19.10 -5.77
C SER A 202 9.46 -20.10 -6.01
N ASN A 203 9.18 -21.38 -5.78
CA ASN A 203 10.16 -22.46 -5.95
C ASN A 203 10.60 -22.65 -7.41
N ASP A 204 9.70 -22.47 -8.37
CA ASP A 204 9.95 -22.63 -9.80
C ASP A 204 10.59 -21.40 -10.44
N LYS A 205 10.47 -20.21 -9.81
CA LYS A 205 10.95 -18.93 -10.35
C LYS A 205 11.97 -18.22 -9.49
N LYS A 206 12.49 -18.91 -8.47
CA LYS A 206 13.46 -18.34 -7.55
C LYS A 206 14.63 -17.72 -8.31
N GLY A 207 14.81 -16.41 -8.12
CA GLY A 207 15.88 -15.64 -8.75
C GLY A 207 15.59 -15.17 -10.18
N MET A 208 14.39 -15.43 -10.72
CA MET A 208 13.92 -14.79 -11.94
C MET A 208 13.50 -13.35 -11.65
N VAL A 209 13.68 -12.50 -12.66
CA VAL A 209 13.20 -11.12 -12.69
C VAL A 209 12.45 -10.92 -13.99
N GLN A 210 11.23 -10.42 -13.90
CA GLN A 210 10.42 -9.98 -15.03
C GLN A 210 10.48 -8.46 -15.11
N ILE A 211 10.73 -7.93 -16.30
CA ILE A 211 10.77 -6.50 -16.57
C ILE A 211 9.70 -6.18 -17.60
N LEU A 212 8.85 -5.21 -17.31
CA LEU A 212 7.88 -4.64 -18.25
C LEU A 212 8.26 -3.19 -18.47
N THR A 213 8.78 -2.87 -19.65
CA THR A 213 9.18 -1.51 -20.00
C THR A 213 7.96 -0.71 -20.46
N ASN A 214 7.75 0.45 -19.85
CA ASN A 214 6.73 1.40 -20.28
C ASN A 214 7.19 2.08 -21.58
N LEU A 215 6.27 2.24 -22.52
CA LEU A 215 6.55 2.86 -23.82
C LEU A 215 5.95 4.28 -23.92
N GLY A 216 5.54 4.87 -22.79
CA GLY A 216 4.95 6.21 -22.69
C GLY A 216 3.56 6.32 -23.33
N LYS A 217 2.73 5.27 -23.22
CA LYS A 217 1.44 5.16 -23.94
C LYS A 217 0.20 5.14 -23.04
N LEU A 218 0.34 5.55 -21.78
CA LEU A 218 -0.76 5.58 -20.80
C LEU A 218 -1.51 6.91 -20.81
#